data_AF-A0A846LMR9-F1
#
_entry.id   AF-A0A846LMR9-F1
#
_cell.length_a   1.000
_cell.length_b   1.000
_cell.length_c   1.000
_cell.angle_alpha   90.00
_cell.angle_beta   90.00
_cell.angle_gamma   90.00
#
_symmetry.space_group_name_H-M   'P 1'
#
loop_
_entity.id
_entity.type
_entity.pdbx_description
1 polymer ?
#
loop_
_entity_poly.entity_id
_entity_poly.type
_entity_poly.pdbx_seq_one_letter_code
_entity_poly.pdbx_strand_id
1 'polypeptide(L)'
;MLLITCPVTRTDELVADRRIRSVANHPTHIAVAVECPSCGGSHVFRTGRRWEEHRAELASRAATQAATQAPAQETAQDTAPDTSAAAARAARVRQPA
;
A
#
# COMPACT_ATOMS: atom_id res chain seq x y z
N MET A 1 25.11 5.87 -2.71
CA MET A 1 24.18 4.76 -3.01
C MET A 1 22.79 5.17 -2.54
N LEU A 2 21.72 4.83 -3.27
CA LEU A 2 20.32 5.16 -2.92
C LEU A 2 19.46 3.88 -2.92
N LEU A 3 18.74 3.63 -1.82
CA LEU A 3 17.72 2.58 -1.76
C LEU A 3 16.40 3.14 -2.31
N ILE A 4 15.82 2.47 -3.30
CA ILE A 4 14.51 2.81 -3.87
C ILE A 4 13.60 1.60 -3.86
N THR A 5 12.30 1.83 -3.86
CA THR A 5 11.32 0.80 -4.23
C THR A 5 10.93 1.03 -5.69
N CYS A 6 11.16 0.05 -6.55
CA CYS A 6 10.80 0.14 -7.95
C CYS A 6 9.26 0.25 -8.09
N PRO A 7 8.71 1.29 -8.74
CA PRO A 7 7.26 1.43 -8.88
C PRO A 7 6.63 0.35 -9.78
N VAL A 8 7.44 -0.30 -10.62
CA VAL A 8 6.99 -1.36 -11.54
C VAL A 8 7.02 -2.73 -10.86
N THR A 9 8.18 -3.13 -10.34
CA THR A 9 8.38 -4.48 -9.76
C THR A 9 8.07 -4.54 -8.27
N ARG A 10 7.94 -3.39 -7.59
CA ARG A 10 7.79 -3.25 -6.14
C ARG A 10 8.92 -3.88 -5.33
N THR A 11 10.06 -4.16 -5.97
CA THR A 11 11.27 -4.63 -5.30
C THR A 11 12.09 -3.47 -4.80
N ASP A 12 12.73 -3.66 -3.65
CA ASP A 12 13.69 -2.70 -3.11
C ASP A 12 15.05 -2.92 -3.77
N GLU A 13 15.61 -1.86 -4.33
CA GLU A 13 16.82 -1.89 -5.12
C GLU A 13 17.84 -0.89 -4.59
N LEU A 14 19.09 -1.35 -4.41
CA LEU A 14 20.19 -0.50 -4.00
C LEU A 14 20.93 0.03 -5.25
N VAL A 15 20.66 1.28 -5.60
CA VAL A 15 21.14 1.89 -6.84
C VAL A 15 22.45 2.65 -6.61
N ALA A 16 23.40 2.44 -7.51
CA ALA A 16 24.69 3.12 -7.48
C ALA A 16 24.60 4.57 -7.98
N ASP A 17 25.41 5.45 -7.40
CA ASP A 17 25.35 6.91 -7.67
C ASP A 17 25.57 7.25 -9.15
N ARG A 18 26.36 6.45 -9.87
CA ARG A 18 26.54 6.60 -11.32
C ARG A 18 25.24 6.52 -12.14
N ARG A 19 24.20 5.88 -11.60
CA ARG A 19 22.85 5.72 -12.19
C ARG A 19 21.83 6.74 -11.66
N ILE A 20 22.28 7.70 -10.86
CA ILE A 20 21.44 8.76 -10.29
C ILE A 20 21.81 10.07 -10.99
N ARG A 21 20.79 10.81 -11.42
CA ARG A 21 20.94 12.14 -12.02
C ARG A 21 20.00 13.11 -11.34
N SER A 22 20.51 14.26 -10.90
CA SER A 22 19.64 15.34 -10.42
C SER A 22 18.84 15.89 -11.60
N VAL A 23 17.53 16.07 -11.39
CA VAL A 23 16.61 16.63 -12.38
C VAL A 23 16.29 18.08 -12.02
N ALA A 24 15.92 18.32 -10.77
CA ALA A 24 15.56 19.65 -10.29
C ALA A 24 15.93 19.80 -8.81
N ASN A 25 16.52 20.95 -8.47
CA ASN A 25 16.81 21.30 -7.09
C ASN A 25 15.72 22.26 -6.61
N HIS A 26 14.79 21.77 -5.79
CA HIS A 26 13.78 22.61 -5.14
C HIS A 26 14.26 23.03 -3.75
N PRO A 27 13.77 24.16 -3.21
CA PRO A 27 14.15 24.63 -1.88
C PRO A 27 13.89 23.62 -0.73
N THR A 28 12.98 22.66 -0.93
CA THR A 28 12.59 21.68 0.10
C THR A 28 13.05 20.25 -0.19
N HIS A 29 13.43 19.95 -1.44
CA HIS A 29 13.82 18.61 -1.88
C HIS A 29 14.54 18.67 -3.22
N ILE A 30 15.26 17.62 -3.56
CA ILE A 30 15.88 17.41 -4.86
C ILE A 30 15.10 16.32 -5.57
N ALA A 31 14.68 16.57 -6.81
CA ALA A 31 14.16 15.53 -7.68
C ALA A 31 15.35 14.84 -8.37
N VAL A 32 15.42 13.51 -8.25
CA VAL A 32 16.47 12.68 -8.85
C VAL A 32 15.86 11.64 -9.78
N ALA A 33 16.37 11.53 -11.00
CA ALA A 33 16.09 10.43 -11.90
C ALA A 33 17.04 9.27 -11.58
N VAL A 34 16.48 8.07 -11.48
CA VAL A 34 17.19 6.85 -11.12
C VAL A 34 16.89 5.79 -12.17
N GLU A 35 17.95 5.25 -12.77
CA GLU A 35 17.84 4.08 -13.65
C GLU A 35 17.79 2.79 -12.81
N CYS A 36 16.61 2.18 -12.75
CA CYS A 36 16.38 0.98 -11.95
C CYS A 36 17.02 -0.25 -12.63
N PRO A 37 17.83 -1.05 -11.93
CA PRO A 37 18.46 -2.25 -12.49
C PRO A 37 17.45 -3.36 -12.81
N SER A 38 16.34 -3.44 -12.08
CA SER A 38 15.40 -4.57 -12.16
C SER A 38 14.35 -4.42 -13.25
N CYS A 39 13.86 -3.21 -13.52
CA CYS A 39 12.94 -2.96 -14.62
C CYS A 39 13.58 -2.28 -15.83
N GLY A 40 14.82 -1.78 -15.71
CA GLY A 40 15.51 -1.01 -16.75
C GLY A 40 14.94 0.40 -16.98
N GLY A 41 13.88 0.79 -16.28
CA GLY A 41 13.22 2.09 -16.42
C GLY A 41 13.92 3.21 -15.66
N SER A 42 13.66 4.45 -16.09
CA SER A 42 14.05 5.66 -15.36
C SER A 42 12.88 6.17 -14.52
N HIS A 43 13.10 6.36 -13.23
CA HIS A 43 12.08 6.79 -12.27
C HIS A 43 12.55 8.01 -11.49
N VAL A 44 11.65 8.97 -11.28
CA VAL A 44 11.94 10.19 -10.55
C VAL A 44 11.53 10.04 -9.09
N PHE A 45 12.48 10.25 -8.19
CA PHE A 45 12.29 10.26 -6.75
C PHE A 45 12.57 11.64 -6.19
N ARG A 46 11.96 11.96 -5.04
CA ARG A 46 12.22 13.19 -4.30
C ARG A 46 13.04 12.86 -3.07
N THR A 47 14.18 13.52 -2.91
CA THR A 47 15.14 13.30 -1.81
C THR A 47 15.33 14.61 -1.04
N GLY A 48 15.35 14.57 0.29
CA GLY A 48 15.57 15.77 1.11
C GLY A 48 14.99 15.65 2.52
N ARG A 49 15.66 16.28 3.50
CA ARG A 49 15.28 16.20 4.93
C ARG A 49 13.82 16.57 5.19
N ARG A 50 13.35 17.69 4.63
CA ARG A 50 11.96 18.13 4.81
C ARG A 50 10.95 17.19 4.16
N TRP A 51 11.32 16.53 3.07
CA TRP A 51 10.47 15.51 2.44
C TRP A 51 10.40 14.22 3.28
N GLU A 52 11.51 13.82 3.88
CA GLU A 52 11.57 12.68 4.81
C GLU A 52 10.77 12.94 6.09
N GLU A 53 10.91 14.13 6.69
CA GLU A 53 10.12 14.59 7.83
C GLU A 53 8.61 14.54 7.52
N HIS A 54 8.21 15.07 6.36
CA HIS A 54 6.82 15.04 5.93
C HIS A 54 6.30 13.61 5.72
N ARG A 55 7.11 12.71 5.13
CA ARG A 55 6.75 11.29 4.99
C ARG A 55 6.59 10.61 6.34
N ALA A 56 7.49 10.86 7.29
CA ALA A 56 7.41 10.28 8.62
C ALA A 56 6.16 10.76 9.36
N GLU A 57 5.80 12.04 9.22
CA GLU A 57 4.56 12.59 9.77
C GLU A 57 3.32 11.92 9.15
N LEU A 58 3.28 11.76 7.83
CA LEU A 58 2.19 11.06 7.14
C LEU A 58 2.07 9.60 7.59
N ALA A 59 3.19 8.90 7.74
CA ALA A 59 3.21 7.52 8.24
C ALA A 59 2.71 7.41 9.68
N SER A 60 3.10 8.34 10.56
CA SER A 60 2.62 8.41 11.94
C SER A 60 1.11 8.65 12.00
N ARG A 61 0.60 9.60 11.19
CA ARG A 61 -0.85 9.86 11.09
C ARG A 61 -1.62 8.64 10.59
N ALA A 62 -1.11 7.94 9.57
CA ALA A 62 -1.73 6.72 9.06
C ALA A 62 -1.76 5.61 10.12
N ALA A 63 -0.68 5.43 10.89
CA ALA A 63 -0.63 4.47 11.98
C ALA A 63 -1.64 4.79 13.10
N THR A 64 -1.78 6.07 13.48
CA THR A 64 -2.81 6.50 14.44
C THR A 64 -4.21 6.22 13.93
N GLN A 65 -4.49 6.52 12.66
CA GLN A 65 -5.79 6.24 12.03
C GLN A 65 -6.11 4.75 12.01
N ALA A 66 -5.14 3.90 11.64
CA ALA A 66 -5.31 2.45 11.67
C ALA A 66 -5.60 1.93 13.08
N ALA A 67 -4.91 2.44 14.11
CA ALA A 67 -5.18 2.07 15.50
C ALA A 67 -6.57 2.48 15.98
N THR A 68 -7.09 3.63 15.53
CA THR A 68 -8.46 4.06 15.83
C THR A 68 -9.53 3.26 15.07
N GLN A 69 -9.23 2.75 13.86
CA GLN A 69 -10.17 2.00 13.03
C GLN A 69 -10.27 0.50 13.37
N ALA A 70 -9.29 -0.04 14.10
CA ALA A 70 -9.19 -1.46 14.44
C ALA A 70 -10.42 -2.10 15.13
N PRO A 71 -11.28 -1.41 15.92
CA PRO A 71 -12.44 -2.09 16.53
C PRO A 71 -13.73 -2.04 15.69
N ALA A 72 -13.76 -1.36 14.52
CA ALA A 72 -14.99 -1.18 13.74
C ALA A 72 -15.12 -2.12 12.52
N GLN A 73 -14.05 -2.78 12.10
CA GLN A 73 -14.07 -3.66 10.91
C GLN A 73 -14.40 -5.13 11.23
N GLU A 74 -14.25 -5.56 12.49
CA GLU A 74 -14.51 -6.96 12.87
C GLU A 74 -16.01 -7.27 13.09
N THR A 75 -16.86 -6.25 13.30
CA THR A 75 -18.30 -6.45 13.55
C THR A 75 -19.18 -6.33 12.29
N ALA A 76 -18.64 -5.85 11.17
CA ALA A 76 -19.41 -5.70 9.93
C ALA A 76 -19.33 -6.91 8.99
N GLN A 77 -18.40 -7.85 9.22
CA GLN A 77 -18.29 -9.08 8.41
C GLN A 77 -19.17 -10.24 8.92
N ASP A 78 -19.74 -10.15 10.14
CA ASP A 78 -20.42 -11.27 10.81
C ASP A 78 -21.96 -11.16 10.83
N THR A 79 -22.55 -10.34 9.96
CA THR A 79 -24.01 -10.29 9.73
C THR A 79 -24.36 -10.54 8.27
N ALA A 80 -23.88 -11.65 7.72
CA ALA A 80 -24.60 -12.32 6.64
C ALA A 80 -25.59 -13.30 7.29
N PRO A 81 -26.91 -13.07 7.24
CA PRO A 81 -27.86 -14.10 7.66
C PRO A 81 -27.72 -15.30 6.71
N ASP A 82 -27.34 -16.43 7.29
CA ASP A 82 -27.27 -17.74 6.70
C ASP A 82 -28.65 -18.13 6.11
N THR A 83 -28.86 -17.80 4.85
CA THR A 83 -30.07 -18.15 4.09
C THR A 83 -30.06 -19.61 3.62
N SER A 84 -29.01 -20.38 3.96
CA SER A 84 -28.90 -21.79 3.56
C SER A 84 -29.72 -22.74 4.46
N ALA A 85 -29.97 -22.37 5.73
CA ALA A 85 -30.68 -23.23 6.68
C ALA A 85 -32.21 -23.27 6.49
N ALA A 86 -32.81 -22.23 5.90
CA ALA A 86 -34.26 -22.16 5.68
C ALA A 86 -34.75 -23.04 4.51
N ALA A 87 -33.93 -23.24 3.49
CA ALA A 87 -34.30 -24.04 2.31
C ALA A 87 -34.39 -25.56 2.61
N ALA A 88 -33.60 -26.06 3.57
CA ALA A 88 -33.56 -27.48 3.89
C ALA A 88 -34.78 -27.99 4.68
N ARG A 89 -35.48 -27.12 5.43
CA ARG A 89 -36.67 -27.50 6.20
C ARG A 89 -37.95 -27.55 5.34
N ALA A 90 -38.03 -26.74 4.29
CA ALA A 90 -39.18 -26.75 3.37
C ALA A 90 -39.23 -28.00 2.48
N ALA A 91 -38.09 -28.65 2.21
CA ALA A 91 -38.03 -29.85 1.36
C ALA A 91 -38.48 -31.15 2.07
N ARG A 92 -38.40 -31.23 3.41
CA ARG A 92 -38.74 -32.47 4.15
C ARG A 92 -40.22 -32.66 4.48
N VAL A 93 -41.05 -31.62 4.37
CA VAL A 93 -42.48 -31.69 4.70
C VAL A 93 -43.33 -32.13 3.49
N ARG A 94 -42.72 -32.36 2.32
CA ARG A 94 -43.42 -32.57 1.04
C ARG A 94 -43.24 -33.96 0.43
N GLN A 95 -42.98 -35.00 1.23
CA GLN A 95 -43.03 -36.39 0.77
C GLN A 95 -44.38 -37.04 1.17
N PRO A 96 -45.27 -37.33 0.20
CA PRO A 96 -46.41 -38.21 0.40
C PRO A 96 -46.02 -39.68 0.15
N ALA A 97 -46.59 -40.59 0.95
CA ALA A 97 -46.91 -41.95 0.58
C ALA A 97 -48.39 -42.18 0.92
#